data_AF-A0AAT9HTX3-F1
#
_entry.id   AF-A0AAT9HTX3-F1
#
_cell.length_a   1.000
_cell.length_b   1.000
_cell.length_c   1.000
_cell.angle_alpha   90.00
_cell.angle_beta   90.00
_cell.angle_gamma   90.00
#
_symmetry.space_group_name_H-M   'P 1'
#
loop_
_entity.id
_entity.type
_entity.pdbx_description
1 polymer ?
#
loop_
_entity_poly.entity_id
_entity_poly.type
_entity_poly.pdbx_seq_one_letter_code
_entity_poly.pdbx_strand_id
1 'polypeptide(L)'
;MAGLRLGPLLRYVDGSSATVWVETDRPGTVEVRCADGPGGTSGTFQIAGHHYALVHVTGLTPGTSRPYEVFLDDARVWPSAEEPYASLPPSVIPTPGPDARTRVAFGSCRWAAPPTGEPDPVGPDALDALARRIAADPDGARPDVLLLLGDQVYADETSDATLAWLAARRDLDDPPGPQVADYEEYTHLYYESWLDPRVRWLLSTVPTCMIFDDHDVIDDWNTSASWVEDMRATSWWRERVLSGLMSYWVYQHLGNLSPPRPGPTRCTRPSGRPPTAPTRCAPSPPRPRRTRRPCAGATGATSAGCAC
;
A
#
# COMPACT_ATOMS: atom_id res chain seq x y z
N MET A 1 -3.04 -15.92 -21.02
CA MET A 1 -1.70 -16.10 -20.42
C MET A 1 -1.78 -15.57 -18.99
N ALA A 2 -0.95 -16.10 -18.10
CA ALA A 2 -0.81 -15.57 -16.74
C ALA A 2 -0.37 -14.10 -16.77
N GLY A 3 -0.95 -13.26 -15.93
CA GLY A 3 -0.72 -11.82 -15.98
C GLY A 3 -0.74 -11.16 -14.61
N LEU A 4 -0.12 -9.98 -14.55
CA LEU A 4 -0.26 -9.06 -13.41
C LEU A 4 -1.59 -8.31 -13.54
N ARG A 5 -2.53 -8.59 -12.62
CA ARG A 5 -3.73 -7.77 -12.47
C ARG A 5 -3.35 -6.36 -12.05
N LEU A 6 -2.54 -6.24 -10.99
CA LEU A 6 -2.09 -4.96 -10.46
C LEU A 6 -0.63 -5.02 -10.01
N GLY A 7 0.02 -3.86 -10.02
CA GLY A 7 1.44 -3.71 -9.72
C GLY A 7 2.36 -3.95 -10.91
N PRO A 8 3.68 -4.03 -10.68
CA PRO A 8 4.33 -4.04 -9.38
C PRO A 8 4.28 -2.69 -8.66
N LEU A 9 4.16 -2.75 -7.34
CA LEU A 9 4.32 -1.61 -6.44
C LEU A 9 5.64 -1.78 -5.69
N LEU A 10 6.55 -0.82 -5.80
CA LEU A 10 7.74 -0.73 -4.98
C LEU A 10 7.36 -0.16 -3.60
N ARG A 11 7.54 -0.98 -2.57
CA ARG A 11 7.11 -0.68 -1.21
C ARG A 11 8.32 -0.32 -0.34
N TYR A 12 8.53 -1.00 0.78
CA TYR A 12 9.72 -0.84 1.63
C TYR A 12 11.01 -0.91 0.81
N VAL A 13 11.93 0.03 1.02
CA VAL A 13 13.31 -0.02 0.50
C VAL A 13 14.28 0.47 1.57
N ASP A 14 15.37 -0.25 1.76
CA ASP A 14 16.53 0.19 2.53
C ASP A 14 17.83 0.09 1.70
N GLY A 15 18.98 0.23 2.33
CA GLY A 15 20.26 0.18 1.62
C GLY A 15 20.59 -1.16 0.95
N SER A 16 19.89 -2.25 1.29
CA SER A 16 20.26 -3.62 0.87
C SER A 16 19.09 -4.50 0.43
N SER A 17 17.87 -4.05 0.65
CA SER A 17 16.65 -4.82 0.43
C SER A 17 15.49 -3.94 -0.01
N ALA A 18 14.52 -4.57 -0.68
CA ALA A 18 13.28 -3.95 -1.07
C ALA A 18 12.12 -4.94 -1.00
N THR A 19 10.89 -4.44 -0.96
CA THR A 19 9.66 -5.23 -1.10
C THR A 19 8.93 -4.79 -2.35
N VAL A 20 8.61 -5.74 -3.21
CA VAL A 20 7.74 -5.53 -4.37
C VAL A 20 6.42 -6.25 -4.12
N TRP A 21 5.32 -5.50 -4.17
CA TRP A 21 3.97 -6.03 -4.05
C TRP A 21 3.36 -6.21 -5.44
N VAL A 22 2.61 -7.30 -5.65
CA VAL A 22 1.86 -7.56 -6.88
C VAL A 22 0.52 -8.25 -6.60
N GLU A 23 -0.41 -8.10 -7.53
CA GLU A 23 -1.61 -8.93 -7.66
C GLU A 23 -1.59 -9.67 -9.01
N THR A 24 -1.83 -10.97 -8.99
CA THR A 24 -1.78 -11.86 -10.15
C THR A 24 -3.17 -12.40 -10.51
N ASP A 25 -3.35 -12.78 -11.77
CA ASP A 25 -4.64 -13.27 -12.26
C ASP A 25 -5.01 -14.69 -11.82
N ARG A 26 -4.03 -15.42 -11.28
CA ARG A 26 -4.11 -16.80 -10.80
C ARG A 26 -3.03 -17.06 -9.73
N PRO A 27 -3.08 -18.20 -9.01
CA PRO A 27 -1.99 -18.59 -8.12
C PRO A 27 -0.71 -18.87 -8.90
N GLY A 28 0.45 -18.61 -8.28
CA GLY A 28 1.76 -18.92 -8.87
C GLY A 28 2.93 -18.49 -7.99
N THR A 29 4.13 -18.56 -8.54
CA THR A 29 5.35 -18.02 -7.93
C THR A 29 5.76 -16.74 -8.64
N VAL A 30 5.90 -15.66 -7.87
CA VAL A 30 6.37 -14.38 -8.35
C VAL A 30 7.87 -14.25 -8.07
N GLU A 31 8.63 -13.84 -9.07
CA GLU A 31 10.06 -13.58 -8.96
C GLU A 31 10.37 -12.16 -9.40
N VAL A 32 11.23 -11.48 -8.65
CA VAL A 32 11.83 -10.19 -9.03
C VAL A 32 13.31 -10.42 -9.31
N ARG A 33 13.77 -10.01 -10.49
CA ARG A 33 15.16 -10.14 -10.94
C ARG A 33 15.75 -8.76 -11.25
N CYS A 34 16.89 -8.42 -10.66
CA CYS A 34 17.71 -7.28 -11.06
C CYS A 34 18.86 -7.74 -11.97
N ALA A 35 19.30 -6.87 -12.88
CA ALA A 35 20.27 -7.19 -13.95
C ALA A 35 21.65 -7.74 -13.47
N ASP A 36 21.98 -7.61 -12.19
CA ASP A 36 23.28 -7.99 -11.60
C ASP A 36 23.18 -9.04 -10.48
N GLY A 37 22.03 -9.74 -10.38
CA GLY A 37 21.84 -10.84 -9.42
C GLY A 37 20.97 -10.57 -8.18
N PRO A 38 20.77 -9.33 -7.67
CA PRO A 38 19.77 -9.09 -6.63
C PRO A 38 18.39 -9.55 -7.08
N GLY A 39 17.60 -10.07 -6.15
CA GLY A 39 16.30 -10.61 -6.48
C GLY A 39 15.64 -11.29 -5.30
N GLY A 40 14.48 -11.88 -5.57
CA GLY A 40 13.70 -12.62 -4.60
C GLY A 40 12.55 -13.37 -5.26
N THR A 41 12.02 -14.37 -4.56
CA THR A 41 10.84 -15.13 -4.98
C THR A 41 9.82 -15.20 -3.85
N SER A 42 8.55 -15.28 -4.20
CA SER A 42 7.45 -15.44 -3.24
C SER A 42 6.28 -16.16 -3.91
N GLY A 43 5.68 -17.12 -3.19
CA GLY A 43 4.43 -17.74 -3.63
C GLY A 43 3.25 -16.79 -3.39
N THR A 44 2.26 -16.81 -4.27
CA THR A 44 1.04 -16.03 -4.06
C THR A 44 0.22 -16.58 -2.89
N PHE A 45 -0.39 -15.70 -2.10
CA PHE A 45 -1.44 -16.03 -1.14
C PHE A 45 -2.79 -15.50 -1.63
N GLN A 46 -3.89 -16.03 -1.10
CA GLN A 46 -5.24 -15.72 -1.59
C GLN A 46 -6.08 -14.98 -0.53
N ILE A 47 -6.79 -13.93 -0.96
CA ILE A 47 -7.87 -13.28 -0.20
C ILE A 47 -9.07 -13.18 -1.13
N ALA A 48 -10.22 -13.71 -0.70
CA ALA A 48 -11.49 -13.60 -1.44
C ALA A 48 -11.44 -13.99 -2.94
N GLY A 49 -10.49 -14.86 -3.34
CA GLY A 49 -10.33 -15.28 -4.75
C GLY A 49 -9.27 -14.51 -5.54
N HIS A 50 -8.70 -13.46 -4.97
CA HIS A 50 -7.58 -12.70 -5.55
C HIS A 50 -6.24 -13.24 -5.05
N HIS A 51 -5.20 -13.11 -5.87
CA HIS A 51 -3.87 -13.68 -5.59
C HIS A 51 -2.82 -12.58 -5.48
N TYR A 52 -2.16 -12.51 -4.34
CA TYR A 52 -1.20 -11.45 -4.02
C TYR A 52 0.16 -12.03 -3.68
N ALA A 53 1.23 -11.30 -3.96
CA ALA A 53 2.57 -11.66 -3.50
C ALA A 53 3.34 -10.42 -3.01
N LEU A 54 4.13 -10.64 -1.96
CA LEU A 54 5.13 -9.71 -1.46
C LEU A 54 6.49 -10.36 -1.69
N VAL A 55 7.26 -9.83 -2.63
CA VAL A 55 8.58 -10.35 -2.97
C VAL A 55 9.63 -9.52 -2.24
N HIS A 56 10.36 -10.17 -1.33
CA HIS A 56 11.49 -9.58 -0.64
C HIS A 56 12.74 -9.70 -1.51
N VAL A 57 13.16 -8.58 -2.10
CA VAL A 57 14.38 -8.45 -2.90
C VAL A 57 15.55 -8.21 -1.96
N THR A 58 16.62 -8.99 -2.11
CA THR A 58 17.83 -8.87 -1.28
C THR A 58 19.09 -8.75 -2.13
N GLY A 59 20.19 -8.33 -1.51
CA GLY A 59 21.49 -8.20 -2.17
C GLY A 59 21.67 -6.89 -2.92
N LEU A 60 20.81 -5.89 -2.69
CA LEU A 60 20.96 -4.57 -3.30
C LEU A 60 22.21 -3.87 -2.76
N THR A 61 22.80 -3.01 -3.60
CA THR A 61 23.98 -2.21 -3.24
C THR A 61 23.52 -0.81 -2.81
N PRO A 62 23.89 -0.31 -1.61
CA PRO A 62 23.48 1.02 -1.16
C PRO A 62 23.87 2.13 -2.14
N GLY A 63 23.02 3.15 -2.28
CA GLY A 63 23.27 4.31 -3.14
C GLY A 63 23.20 3.99 -4.64
N THR A 64 22.58 2.88 -5.03
CA THR A 64 22.40 2.51 -6.45
C THR A 64 20.93 2.47 -6.84
N SER A 65 20.67 2.69 -8.12
CA SER A 65 19.36 2.52 -8.75
C SER A 65 19.42 1.33 -9.69
N ARG A 66 18.65 0.28 -9.41
CA ARG A 66 18.77 -1.01 -10.12
C ARG A 66 17.51 -1.33 -10.93
N PRO A 67 17.60 -1.44 -12.26
CA PRO A 67 16.50 -1.96 -13.07
C PRO A 67 16.10 -3.36 -12.61
N TYR A 68 14.80 -3.63 -12.64
CA TYR A 68 14.28 -4.95 -12.30
C TYR A 68 13.15 -5.37 -13.24
N GLU A 69 12.93 -6.67 -13.29
CA GLU A 69 11.86 -7.33 -14.01
C GLU A 69 11.06 -8.21 -13.05
N VAL A 70 9.77 -8.44 -13.36
CA VAL A 70 8.90 -9.35 -12.60
C VAL A 70 8.48 -10.51 -13.48
N PHE A 71 8.55 -11.71 -12.92
CA PHE A 71 8.15 -12.96 -13.55
C PHE A 71 7.05 -13.64 -12.74
N LEU A 72 6.12 -14.30 -13.43
CA LEU A 72 5.10 -15.18 -12.85
C LEU A 72 5.24 -16.56 -13.50
N ASP A 73 5.68 -17.55 -12.74
CA ASP A 73 6.01 -18.89 -13.22
C ASP A 73 6.90 -18.84 -14.50
N ASP A 74 8.05 -18.18 -14.39
CA ASP A 74 9.04 -17.98 -15.46
C ASP A 74 8.62 -17.08 -16.64
N ALA A 75 7.35 -16.71 -16.75
CA ALA A 75 6.90 -15.74 -17.75
C ALA A 75 7.14 -14.30 -17.26
N ARG A 76 7.89 -13.50 -18.02
CA ARG A 76 8.08 -12.08 -17.71
C ARG A 76 6.75 -11.34 -17.85
N VAL A 77 6.29 -10.72 -16.77
CA VAL A 77 5.02 -9.99 -16.69
C VAL A 77 5.20 -8.49 -16.46
N TRP A 78 6.41 -8.04 -16.10
CA TRP A 78 6.76 -6.62 -16.02
C TRP A 78 8.24 -6.39 -16.37
N PRO A 79 8.58 -5.29 -17.09
CA PRO A 79 7.68 -4.31 -17.69
C PRO A 79 6.84 -4.92 -18.82
N SER A 80 5.64 -4.38 -19.04
CA SER A 80 4.83 -4.77 -20.20
C SER A 80 5.50 -4.29 -21.48
N ALA A 81 5.51 -5.15 -22.51
CA ALA A 81 6.00 -4.81 -23.83
C ALA A 81 4.96 -4.05 -24.68
N GLU A 82 3.76 -3.83 -24.14
CA GLU A 82 2.67 -3.13 -24.80
C GLU A 82 2.69 -1.63 -24.46
N GLU A 83 2.26 -0.80 -25.40
CA GLU A 83 2.05 0.63 -25.13
C GLU A 83 0.91 0.83 -24.11
N PRO A 84 0.99 1.86 -23.25
CA PRO A 84 2.03 2.89 -23.21
C PRO A 84 3.24 2.52 -22.32
N TYR A 85 3.34 1.29 -21.79
CA TYR A 85 4.45 0.91 -20.91
C TYR A 85 5.78 0.77 -21.65
N ALA A 86 5.74 0.35 -22.92
CA ALA A 86 6.92 0.21 -23.76
C ALA A 86 7.69 1.54 -23.97
N SER A 87 7.00 2.67 -23.89
CA SER A 87 7.59 4.02 -24.02
C SER A 87 8.04 4.63 -22.70
N LEU A 88 7.77 3.99 -21.56
CA LEU A 88 8.23 4.43 -20.24
C LEU A 88 9.63 3.87 -19.92
N PRO A 89 10.46 4.59 -19.13
CA PRO A 89 11.76 4.08 -18.71
C PRO A 89 11.63 2.79 -17.90
N PRO A 90 12.70 1.97 -17.80
CA PRO A 90 12.68 0.80 -16.93
C PRO A 90 12.34 1.15 -15.47
N SER A 91 11.51 0.33 -14.83
CA SER A 91 11.31 0.40 -13.39
C SER A 91 12.61 0.06 -12.66
N VAL A 92 12.91 0.82 -11.62
CA VAL A 92 14.15 0.67 -10.85
C VAL A 92 13.86 0.59 -9.36
N ILE A 93 14.79 -0.01 -8.62
CA ILE A 93 14.83 0.01 -7.15
C ILE A 93 15.94 0.98 -6.73
N PRO A 94 15.61 2.23 -6.32
CA PRO A 94 16.58 3.17 -5.77
C PRO A 94 16.85 2.87 -4.30
N THR A 95 18.10 2.59 -3.95
CA THR A 95 18.53 2.36 -2.56
C THR A 95 19.21 3.60 -1.97
N PRO A 96 18.92 3.99 -0.72
CA PRO A 96 19.57 5.12 -0.08
C PRO A 96 21.07 4.87 0.11
N GLY A 97 21.87 5.92 -0.08
CA GLY A 97 23.28 5.93 0.28
C GLY A 97 23.49 6.15 1.80
N PRO A 98 24.67 5.80 2.35
CA PRO A 98 24.95 5.87 3.80
C PRO A 98 24.69 7.24 4.45
N ASP A 99 24.86 8.33 3.69
CA ASP A 99 24.74 9.72 4.16
C ASP A 99 23.76 10.55 3.30
N ALA A 100 22.87 9.88 2.56
CA ALA A 100 21.94 10.56 1.65
C ALA A 100 20.87 11.34 2.45
N ARG A 101 20.61 12.59 2.03
CA ARG A 101 19.42 13.32 2.50
C ARG A 101 18.18 12.69 1.89
N THR A 102 17.18 12.38 2.71
CA THR A 102 15.90 11.85 2.24
C THR A 102 15.02 12.95 1.65
N ARG A 103 14.57 12.77 0.41
CA ARG A 103 13.55 13.54 -0.27
C ARG A 103 12.21 12.80 -0.17
N VAL A 104 11.25 13.44 0.47
CA VAL A 104 9.90 12.91 0.65
C VAL A 104 8.94 13.67 -0.27
N ALA A 105 8.12 12.95 -1.02
CA ALA A 105 6.89 13.47 -1.60
C ALA A 105 5.71 12.93 -0.78
N PHE A 106 4.69 13.75 -0.53
CA PHE A 106 3.52 13.32 0.22
C PHE A 106 2.26 13.98 -0.28
N GLY A 107 1.12 13.33 -0.06
CA GLY A 107 -0.21 13.83 -0.42
C GLY A 107 -1.31 12.88 0.08
N SER A 108 -2.55 13.30 -0.06
CA SER A 108 -3.78 12.55 0.25
C SER A 108 -4.87 12.99 -0.72
N CYS A 109 -6.07 12.42 -0.58
CA CYS A 109 -7.28 12.90 -1.22
C CYS A 109 -7.20 12.94 -2.75
N ARG A 110 -6.67 11.86 -3.35
CA ARG A 110 -6.55 11.75 -4.80
C ARG A 110 -7.78 11.07 -5.38
N TRP A 111 -8.59 11.84 -6.10
CA TRP A 111 -9.54 11.28 -7.06
C TRP A 111 -8.82 10.77 -8.30
N ALA A 112 -8.87 9.46 -8.53
CA ALA A 112 -8.38 8.87 -9.76
C ALA A 112 -9.29 9.19 -10.96
N ALA A 113 -10.59 9.28 -10.68
CA ALA A 113 -11.63 9.80 -11.54
C ALA A 113 -12.59 10.64 -10.67
N PRO A 114 -13.15 11.74 -11.19
CA PRO A 114 -14.08 12.56 -10.42
C PRO A 114 -15.36 11.76 -10.08
N PRO A 115 -15.98 12.03 -8.91
CA PRO A 115 -17.26 11.45 -8.56
C PRO A 115 -18.36 11.77 -9.59
N THR A 116 -19.38 10.91 -9.65
CA THR A 116 -20.52 11.09 -10.56
C THR A 116 -21.15 12.48 -10.43
N GLY A 117 -21.27 13.16 -11.58
CA GLY A 117 -21.90 14.48 -11.65
C GLY A 117 -21.02 15.65 -11.21
N GLU A 118 -19.78 15.40 -10.77
CA GLU A 118 -18.84 16.45 -10.43
C GLU A 118 -17.92 16.80 -11.61
N PRO A 119 -17.76 18.09 -11.97
CA PRO A 119 -16.73 18.49 -12.92
C PRO A 119 -15.36 18.24 -12.27
N ASP A 120 -14.36 17.74 -13.00
CA ASP A 120 -12.99 17.56 -12.49
C ASP A 120 -12.47 18.87 -11.85
N PRO A 121 -12.53 19.00 -10.51
CA PRO A 121 -12.36 20.29 -9.86
C PRO A 121 -10.91 20.49 -9.38
N VAL A 122 -10.11 19.42 -9.38
CA VAL A 122 -8.82 19.34 -8.69
C VAL A 122 -7.64 19.67 -9.63
N GLY A 123 -7.88 19.68 -10.94
CA GLY A 123 -6.86 20.01 -11.94
C GLY A 123 -5.96 18.81 -12.26
N PRO A 124 -4.74 19.02 -12.79
CA PRO A 124 -3.92 17.90 -13.25
C PRO A 124 -3.51 16.98 -12.10
N ASP A 125 -3.71 15.67 -12.27
CA ASP A 125 -3.32 14.64 -11.32
C ASP A 125 -1.83 14.77 -10.93
N ALA A 126 -1.59 14.94 -9.62
CA ALA A 126 -0.26 15.17 -9.08
C ALA A 126 0.68 13.96 -9.22
N LEU A 127 0.16 12.73 -9.14
CA LEU A 127 0.95 11.51 -9.36
C LEU A 127 1.28 11.37 -10.84
N ASP A 128 0.34 11.67 -11.73
CA ASP A 128 0.58 11.69 -13.17
C ASP A 128 1.66 12.72 -13.54
N ALA A 129 1.57 13.94 -12.99
CA ALA A 129 2.55 14.99 -13.19
C ALA A 129 3.94 14.61 -12.66
N LEU A 130 4.01 13.98 -11.48
CA LEU A 130 5.25 13.46 -10.92
C LEU A 130 5.84 12.35 -11.80
N ALA A 131 5.00 11.43 -12.28
CA ALA A 131 5.40 10.36 -13.19
C ALA A 131 6.01 10.94 -14.48
N ARG A 132 5.35 11.91 -15.12
CA ARG A 132 5.87 12.59 -16.32
C ARG A 132 7.22 13.25 -16.06
N ARG A 133 7.37 13.93 -14.92
CA ARG A 133 8.63 14.59 -14.55
C ARG A 133 9.77 13.59 -14.40
N ILE A 134 9.54 12.46 -13.72
CA ILE A 134 10.57 11.42 -13.54
C ILE A 134 10.83 10.71 -14.87
N ALA A 135 9.82 10.45 -15.70
CA ALA A 135 9.99 9.81 -16.99
C ALA A 135 10.79 10.66 -17.99
N ALA A 136 10.66 11.99 -17.92
CA ALA A 136 11.40 12.93 -18.77
C ALA A 136 12.89 13.06 -18.40
N ASP A 137 13.26 12.78 -17.15
CA ASP A 137 14.64 12.77 -16.66
C ASP A 137 14.87 11.60 -15.69
N PRO A 138 15.02 10.36 -16.19
CA PRO A 138 15.05 9.15 -15.36
C PRO A 138 16.23 9.09 -14.38
N ASP A 139 17.35 9.73 -14.77
CA ASP A 139 18.59 9.87 -13.98
C ASP A 139 18.57 11.10 -13.06
N GLY A 140 17.51 11.92 -13.14
CA GLY A 140 17.31 13.12 -12.38
C GLY A 140 16.80 12.92 -10.95
N ALA A 141 16.38 14.02 -10.35
CA ALA A 141 15.86 14.02 -8.98
C ALA A 141 14.51 13.31 -8.88
N ARG A 142 14.45 12.24 -8.09
CA ARG A 142 13.24 11.53 -7.69
C ARG A 142 13.03 11.58 -6.18
N PRO A 143 11.79 11.46 -5.68
CA PRO A 143 11.56 11.19 -4.26
C PRO A 143 12.20 9.86 -3.86
N ASP A 144 12.80 9.81 -2.67
CA ASP A 144 13.27 8.57 -2.06
C ASP A 144 12.09 7.78 -1.48
N VAL A 145 11.01 8.47 -1.12
CA VAL A 145 9.75 7.86 -0.69
C VAL A 145 8.56 8.75 -1.03
N LEU A 146 7.47 8.12 -1.46
CA LEU A 146 6.14 8.69 -1.61
C LEU A 146 5.27 8.27 -0.42
N LEU A 147 4.73 9.24 0.33
CA LEU A 147 3.82 9.00 1.46
C LEU A 147 2.40 9.38 1.05
N LEU A 148 1.51 8.40 0.92
CA LEU A 148 0.09 8.66 0.69
C LEU A 148 -0.66 8.55 2.02
N LEU A 149 -1.32 9.63 2.42
CA LEU A 149 -1.72 9.87 3.80
C LEU A 149 -3.22 9.67 4.06
N GLY A 150 -3.97 9.14 3.10
CA GLY A 150 -5.41 8.96 3.24
C GLY A 150 -6.13 9.14 1.93
N ASP A 151 -7.31 8.52 1.84
CA ASP A 151 -8.21 8.62 0.69
C ASP A 151 -7.52 8.19 -0.61
N GLN A 152 -6.96 6.98 -0.57
CA GLN A 152 -6.37 6.36 -1.75
C GLN A 152 -7.46 5.87 -2.71
N VAL A 153 -8.62 5.55 -2.16
CA VAL A 153 -9.85 5.16 -2.86
C VAL A 153 -11.03 5.82 -2.16
N TYR A 154 -12.08 6.11 -2.92
CA TYR A 154 -13.31 6.71 -2.41
C TYR A 154 -14.42 5.68 -2.51
N ALA A 155 -14.71 5.06 -1.38
CA ALA A 155 -15.57 3.90 -1.34
C ALA A 155 -17.07 4.29 -1.35
N ASP A 156 -17.35 5.55 -1.06
CA ASP A 156 -18.65 6.20 -0.88
C ASP A 156 -18.96 7.25 -1.95
N GLU A 157 -17.92 7.77 -2.62
CA GLU A 157 -18.02 8.69 -3.77
C GLU A 157 -17.40 8.06 -5.03
N THR A 158 -18.22 7.35 -5.80
CA THR A 158 -17.75 6.60 -6.98
C THR A 158 -17.86 7.39 -8.27
N SER A 159 -16.96 7.13 -9.23
CA SER A 159 -17.04 7.66 -10.59
C SER A 159 -18.22 7.08 -11.39
N ASP A 160 -18.58 7.71 -12.52
CA ASP A 160 -19.61 7.18 -13.44
C ASP A 160 -19.26 5.77 -13.96
N ALA A 161 -17.98 5.50 -14.18
CA ALA A 161 -17.51 4.21 -14.67
C ALA A 161 -17.65 3.12 -13.60
N THR A 162 -17.25 3.44 -12.35
CA THR A 162 -17.41 2.54 -11.21
C THR A 162 -18.90 2.32 -10.92
N LEU A 163 -19.73 3.37 -10.95
CA LEU A 163 -21.18 3.27 -10.75
C LEU A 163 -21.84 2.33 -11.77
N ALA A 164 -21.49 2.47 -13.06
CA ALA A 164 -21.98 1.58 -14.11
C ALA A 164 -21.55 0.12 -13.89
N TRP A 165 -20.33 -0.10 -13.40
CA TRP A 165 -19.84 -1.44 -13.07
C TRP A 165 -20.57 -2.05 -11.86
N LEU A 166 -20.86 -1.25 -10.83
CA LEU A 166 -21.65 -1.67 -9.66
C LEU A 166 -23.08 -2.04 -10.06
N ALA A 167 -23.74 -1.22 -10.89
CA ALA A 167 -25.09 -1.45 -11.38
C ALA A 167 -25.23 -2.74 -12.22
N ALA A 168 -24.13 -3.19 -12.83
CA ALA A 168 -24.10 -4.46 -13.56
C ALA A 168 -24.01 -5.69 -12.64
N ARG A 169 -23.68 -5.51 -11.36
CA ARG A 169 -23.42 -6.58 -10.39
C ARG A 169 -24.54 -6.78 -9.38
N ARG A 170 -25.19 -5.70 -8.96
CA ARG A 170 -26.27 -5.72 -7.97
C ARG A 170 -27.23 -4.55 -8.18
N ASP A 171 -28.40 -4.65 -7.56
CA ASP A 171 -29.35 -3.55 -7.50
C ASP A 171 -28.77 -2.42 -6.64
N LEU A 172 -28.78 -1.19 -7.15
CA LEU A 172 -28.28 0.00 -6.45
C LEU A 172 -29.39 0.70 -5.64
N ASP A 173 -30.63 0.22 -5.71
CA ASP A 173 -31.67 0.63 -4.77
C ASP A 173 -31.52 -0.08 -3.40
N ASP A 174 -30.81 -1.22 -3.37
CA ASP A 174 -30.45 -1.93 -2.15
C ASP A 174 -29.23 -1.28 -1.47
N PRO A 175 -29.20 -1.18 -0.12
CA PRO A 175 -28.03 -0.67 0.61
C PRO A 175 -26.74 -1.45 0.28
N PRO A 176 -25.58 -0.78 0.17
CA PRO A 176 -25.31 0.63 0.48
C PRO A 176 -25.59 1.60 -0.68
N GLY A 177 -26.42 1.20 -1.64
CA GLY A 177 -26.81 2.01 -2.77
C GLY A 177 -25.68 2.12 -3.81
N PRO A 178 -25.32 3.33 -4.28
CA PRO A 178 -24.28 3.52 -5.28
C PRO A 178 -22.85 3.34 -4.72
N GLN A 179 -22.69 3.20 -3.41
CA GLN A 179 -21.39 3.03 -2.76
C GLN A 179 -20.90 1.58 -2.85
N VAL A 180 -19.60 1.35 -2.68
CA VAL A 180 -19.01 0.00 -2.65
C VAL A 180 -19.56 -0.84 -1.47
N ALA A 181 -19.71 -2.16 -1.62
CA ALA A 181 -20.36 -3.01 -0.61
C ALA A 181 -19.43 -4.09 -0.04
N ASP A 182 -18.62 -4.71 -0.90
CA ASP A 182 -17.83 -5.90 -0.58
C ASP A 182 -16.39 -5.82 -1.09
N TYR A 183 -15.60 -6.86 -0.80
CA TYR A 183 -14.18 -6.91 -1.13
C TYR A 183 -13.89 -6.79 -2.63
N GLU A 184 -14.68 -7.45 -3.48
CA GLU A 184 -14.50 -7.40 -4.94
C GLU A 184 -14.73 -5.99 -5.44
N GLU A 185 -15.77 -5.32 -4.93
CA GLU A 185 -16.06 -3.93 -5.25
C GLU A 185 -14.95 -2.98 -4.75
N TYR A 186 -14.34 -3.25 -3.60
CA TYR A 186 -13.14 -2.53 -3.17
C TYR A 186 -11.95 -2.72 -4.12
N THR A 187 -11.70 -3.94 -4.63
CA THR A 187 -10.60 -4.17 -5.57
C THR A 187 -10.76 -3.34 -6.84
N HIS A 188 -12.00 -3.11 -7.28
CA HIS A 188 -12.30 -2.28 -8.44
C HIS A 188 -11.81 -0.83 -8.25
N LEU A 189 -11.97 -0.26 -7.06
CA LEU A 189 -11.48 1.09 -6.77
C LEU A 189 -9.95 1.21 -6.89
N TYR A 190 -9.22 0.17 -6.46
CA TYR A 190 -7.76 0.12 -6.63
C TYR A 190 -7.36 -0.03 -8.10
N TYR A 191 -8.15 -0.76 -8.90
CA TYR A 191 -7.92 -0.85 -10.34
C TYR A 191 -8.14 0.50 -11.02
N GLU A 192 -9.25 1.19 -10.74
CA GLU A 192 -9.48 2.55 -11.23
C GLU A 192 -8.34 3.49 -10.79
N SER A 193 -7.89 3.34 -9.55
CA SER A 193 -6.89 4.24 -8.97
C SER A 193 -5.49 4.05 -9.52
N TRP A 194 -5.06 2.81 -9.76
CA TRP A 194 -3.65 2.46 -9.97
C TRP A 194 -3.36 1.81 -11.32
N LEU A 195 -4.36 1.57 -12.18
CA LEU A 195 -4.13 1.07 -13.55
C LEU A 195 -3.84 2.16 -14.57
N ASP A 196 -3.96 3.45 -14.22
CA ASP A 196 -3.40 4.50 -15.08
C ASP A 196 -1.91 4.16 -15.35
N PRO A 197 -1.48 4.07 -16.62
CA PRO A 197 -0.15 3.54 -16.91
C PRO A 197 1.01 4.33 -16.31
N ARG A 198 0.86 5.65 -16.18
CA ARG A 198 1.90 6.51 -15.61
C ARG A 198 1.92 6.40 -14.09
N VAL A 199 0.75 6.33 -13.45
CA VAL A 199 0.65 6.07 -11.99
C VAL A 199 1.17 4.68 -11.65
N ARG A 200 0.77 3.65 -12.40
CA ARG A 200 1.27 2.27 -12.22
C ARG A 200 2.79 2.21 -12.34
N TRP A 201 3.35 2.88 -13.35
CA TRP A 201 4.79 2.98 -13.52
C TRP A 201 5.47 3.76 -12.39
N LEU A 202 4.92 4.88 -11.96
CA LEU A 202 5.45 5.65 -10.83
C LEU A 202 5.54 4.78 -9.57
N LEU A 203 4.45 4.08 -9.25
CA LEU A 203 4.38 3.18 -8.10
C LEU A 203 5.36 1.99 -8.22
N SER A 204 5.77 1.61 -9.43
CA SER A 204 6.78 0.56 -9.66
C SER A 204 8.22 1.02 -9.41
N THR A 205 8.49 2.33 -9.34
CA THR A 205 9.86 2.89 -9.37
C THR A 205 10.16 3.87 -8.24
N VAL A 206 9.12 4.29 -7.51
CA VAL A 206 9.21 5.13 -6.31
C VAL A 206 8.73 4.34 -5.10
N PRO A 207 9.56 4.13 -4.07
CA PRO A 207 9.15 3.48 -2.82
C PRO A 207 7.94 4.20 -2.24
N THR A 208 6.85 3.46 -1.99
CA THR A 208 5.59 4.06 -1.54
C THR A 208 5.13 3.47 -0.22
N CYS A 209 4.77 4.34 0.72
CA CYS A 209 4.12 4.01 1.98
C CYS A 209 2.73 4.65 2.03
N MET A 210 1.75 3.94 2.57
CA MET A 210 0.34 4.37 2.53
C MET A 210 -0.36 4.15 3.87
N ILE A 211 -1.21 5.09 4.28
CA ILE A 211 -2.21 4.89 5.35
C ILE A 211 -3.58 5.28 4.79
N PHE A 212 -4.62 4.52 5.14
CA PHE A 212 -6.00 4.89 4.81
C PHE A 212 -6.49 6.09 5.63
N ASP A 213 -7.59 6.68 5.18
CA ASP A 213 -8.42 7.59 5.97
C ASP A 213 -9.89 7.16 5.86
N ASP A 214 -10.83 8.05 6.13
CA ASP A 214 -12.25 7.73 6.22
C ASP A 214 -12.88 7.36 4.88
N HIS A 215 -12.60 8.04 3.76
CA HIS A 215 -13.20 7.68 2.45
C HIS A 215 -12.77 6.30 1.92
N ASP A 216 -11.67 5.73 2.43
CA ASP A 216 -11.34 4.32 2.20
C ASP A 216 -12.41 3.37 2.79
N VAL A 217 -13.28 3.86 3.68
CA VAL A 217 -14.38 3.11 4.31
C VAL A 217 -15.74 3.79 4.09
N ILE A 218 -15.92 5.04 4.47
CA ILE A 218 -17.06 5.93 4.25
C ILE A 218 -16.73 7.29 4.89
N ASP A 219 -17.17 8.39 4.31
CA ASP A 219 -17.04 9.74 4.88
C ASP A 219 -17.49 9.78 6.36
N ASP A 220 -16.77 10.54 7.17
CA ASP A 220 -16.99 10.68 8.62
C ASP A 220 -16.91 9.36 9.43
N TRP A 221 -16.16 8.36 8.95
CA TRP A 221 -16.07 7.06 9.61
C TRP A 221 -15.69 7.16 11.09
N ASN A 222 -16.56 6.60 11.96
CA ASN A 222 -16.42 6.63 13.43
C ASN A 222 -16.42 8.04 14.06
N THR A 223 -17.01 9.05 13.40
CA THR A 223 -17.05 10.43 13.90
C THR A 223 -17.68 10.57 15.30
N SER A 224 -18.65 9.72 15.66
CA SER A 224 -19.32 9.76 16.97
C SER A 224 -19.86 8.40 17.45
N ALA A 225 -20.14 8.30 18.76
CA ALA A 225 -20.71 7.09 19.35
C ALA A 225 -22.10 6.76 18.78
N SER A 226 -22.96 7.76 18.55
CA SER A 226 -24.27 7.57 17.94
C SER A 226 -24.16 7.10 16.49
N TRP A 227 -23.24 7.69 15.72
CA TRP A 227 -22.97 7.23 14.34
C TRP A 227 -22.54 5.76 14.32
N VAL A 228 -21.67 5.35 15.25
CA VAL A 228 -21.22 3.95 15.36
C VAL A 228 -22.38 3.01 15.72
N GLU A 229 -23.28 3.41 16.62
CA GLU A 229 -24.47 2.65 16.97
C GLU A 229 -25.42 2.50 15.77
N ASP A 230 -25.70 3.60 15.07
CA ASP A 230 -26.58 3.65 13.91
C ASP A 230 -26.05 2.77 12.76
N MET A 231 -24.77 2.91 12.40
CA MET A 231 -24.15 2.12 11.33
C MET A 231 -24.11 0.63 11.67
N ARG A 232 -23.80 0.27 12.92
CA ARG A 232 -23.82 -1.13 13.38
C ARG A 232 -25.21 -1.75 13.40
N ALA A 233 -26.28 -0.94 13.43
CA ALA A 233 -27.65 -1.42 13.33
C ALA A 233 -28.06 -1.74 11.88
N THR A 234 -27.34 -1.24 10.88
CA THR A 234 -27.60 -1.58 9.47
C THR A 234 -27.18 -3.01 9.16
N SER A 235 -27.85 -3.65 8.19
CA SER A 235 -27.56 -5.03 7.79
C SER A 235 -26.29 -5.19 6.96
N TRP A 236 -25.84 -4.12 6.29
CA TRP A 236 -24.76 -4.15 5.30
C TRP A 236 -23.40 -3.70 5.86
N TRP A 237 -23.38 -2.89 6.93
CA TRP A 237 -22.17 -2.26 7.44
C TRP A 237 -21.07 -3.25 7.85
N ARG A 238 -21.45 -4.42 8.38
CA ARG A 238 -20.47 -5.43 8.78
C ARG A 238 -19.62 -5.91 7.61
N GLU A 239 -20.23 -6.15 6.46
CA GLU A 239 -19.51 -6.61 5.26
C GLU A 239 -18.59 -5.50 4.75
N ARG A 240 -19.14 -4.29 4.61
CA ARG A 240 -18.41 -3.09 4.21
C ARG A 240 -17.14 -2.87 5.01
N VAL A 241 -17.25 -2.78 6.35
CA VAL A 241 -16.09 -2.46 7.21
C VAL A 241 -15.03 -3.58 7.20
N LEU A 242 -15.44 -4.84 7.13
CA LEU A 242 -14.50 -5.96 7.03
C LEU A 242 -13.76 -5.93 5.69
N SER A 243 -14.49 -5.71 4.61
CA SER A 243 -13.95 -5.64 3.26
C SER A 243 -13.02 -4.43 3.08
N GLY A 244 -13.38 -3.25 3.60
CA GLY A 244 -12.53 -2.06 3.59
C GLY A 244 -11.26 -2.23 4.40
N LEU A 245 -11.33 -2.83 5.60
CA LEU A 245 -10.14 -3.13 6.39
C LEU A 245 -9.22 -4.17 5.73
N MET A 246 -9.79 -5.18 5.06
CA MET A 246 -9.00 -6.18 4.34
C MET A 246 -8.36 -5.60 3.08
N SER A 247 -9.06 -4.75 2.35
CA SER A 247 -8.52 -4.07 1.18
C SER A 247 -7.39 -3.10 1.61
N TYR A 248 -7.58 -2.29 2.65
CA TYR A 248 -6.52 -1.47 3.25
C TYR A 248 -5.32 -2.34 3.64
N TRP A 249 -5.56 -3.45 4.33
CA TRP A 249 -4.49 -4.32 4.79
C TRP A 249 -3.62 -4.82 3.63
N VAL A 250 -4.24 -5.34 2.56
CA VAL A 250 -3.49 -5.97 1.46
C VAL A 250 -2.91 -4.97 0.46
N TYR A 251 -3.65 -3.93 0.07
CA TYR A 251 -3.23 -2.98 -0.96
C TYR A 251 -2.30 -1.90 -0.39
N GLN A 252 -2.48 -1.49 0.87
CA GLN A 252 -1.78 -0.35 1.46
C GLN A 252 -0.83 -0.75 2.59
N HIS A 253 -1.33 -1.43 3.62
CA HIS A 253 -0.58 -1.64 4.86
C HIS A 253 0.58 -2.65 4.72
N LEU A 254 0.32 -3.80 4.10
CA LEU A 254 1.26 -4.92 4.05
C LEU A 254 2.63 -4.53 3.48
N GLY A 255 2.64 -3.66 2.47
CA GLY A 255 3.88 -3.19 1.85
C GLY A 255 4.72 -2.25 2.74
N ASN A 256 4.12 -1.61 3.75
CA ASN A 256 4.84 -0.68 4.63
C ASN A 256 5.76 -1.40 5.62
N LEU A 257 5.52 -2.69 5.86
CA LEU A 257 6.24 -3.46 6.85
C LEU A 257 7.64 -3.78 6.33
N SER A 258 8.66 -3.52 7.14
CA SER A 258 10.00 -4.03 6.86
C SER A 258 9.96 -5.55 6.85
N PRO A 259 10.59 -6.22 5.86
CA PRO A 259 10.71 -7.67 5.86
C PRO A 259 11.30 -8.18 7.18
N PRO A 260 10.83 -9.31 7.71
CA PRO A 260 11.43 -9.90 8.90
C PRO A 260 12.91 -10.14 8.63
N ARG A 261 13.78 -9.58 9.49
CA ARG A 261 15.21 -9.86 9.40
C ARG A 261 15.39 -11.37 9.44
N PRO A 262 16.21 -11.97 8.56
CA PRO A 262 16.59 -13.35 8.73
C PRO A 262 17.19 -13.47 10.15
N GLY A 263 16.48 -14.19 11.03
CA GLY A 263 17.01 -14.53 12.34
C GLY A 263 18.32 -15.30 12.14
N PRO A 264 19.24 -15.28 13.12
CA PRO A 264 20.40 -16.15 13.05
C PRO A 264 19.88 -17.57 12.79
N THR A 265 20.33 -18.16 11.67
CA THR A 265 20.01 -19.54 11.29
C THR A 265 20.12 -20.35 12.56
N ARG A 266 19.00 -20.88 13.06
CA ARG A 266 19.01 -21.72 14.25
C ARG A 266 19.92 -22.87 13.86
N CYS A 267 21.16 -22.88 14.36
CA CYS A 267 22.00 -24.06 14.33
C CYS A 267 21.16 -25.15 14.97
N THR A 268 20.61 -26.03 14.14
CA THR A 268 19.96 -27.25 14.57
C THR A 268 21.06 -28.06 15.23
N ARG A 269 21.21 -27.91 16.55
CA ARG A 269 21.97 -28.85 17.36
C ARG A 269 21.36 -30.23 17.10
N PRO A 270 22.14 -31.25 16.74
CA PRO A 270 21.63 -32.61 16.71
C PRO A 270 21.17 -32.94 18.13
N SER A 271 19.86 -33.08 18.33
CA SER A 271 19.27 -33.31 19.65
C SER A 271 19.50 -34.75 20.08
N GLY A 272 20.63 -34.99 20.72
CA GLY A 272 20.83 -36.10 21.66
C GLY A 272 20.59 -35.61 23.08
N ARG A 273 19.63 -36.23 23.77
CA ARG A 273 19.17 -36.12 25.18
C ARG A 273 18.15 -35.02 25.56
N PRO A 274 17.11 -35.38 26.34
CA PRO A 274 16.14 -34.44 26.88
C PRO A 274 16.71 -33.70 28.11
N PRO A 275 16.27 -32.45 28.37
CA PRO A 275 16.69 -31.70 29.55
C PRO A 275 15.91 -32.13 30.80
N THR A 276 16.64 -32.32 31.90
CA THR A 276 16.11 -32.47 33.26
C THR A 276 15.72 -31.11 33.85
N ALA A 277 14.50 -31.04 34.41
CA ALA A 277 13.87 -30.10 35.37
C ALA A 277 14.33 -28.62 35.49
N PRO A 278 13.38 -27.66 35.67
CA PRO A 278 13.69 -26.23 35.67
C PRO A 278 14.26 -25.73 37.01
N THR A 279 15.39 -25.04 36.95
CA THR A 279 15.92 -24.21 38.04
C THR A 279 15.08 -22.93 38.15
N ARG A 280 14.56 -22.63 39.35
CA ARG A 280 13.76 -21.42 39.64
C ARG A 280 14.60 -20.15 39.48
N CYS A 281 14.12 -19.17 38.70
CA CYS A 281 14.65 -17.81 38.70
C CYS A 281 14.21 -17.05 39.97
N ALA A 282 15.14 -16.33 40.59
CA ALA A 282 14.86 -15.41 41.70
C ALA A 282 14.17 -14.11 41.22
N PRO A 283 13.29 -13.48 42.03
CA PRO A 283 12.59 -12.27 41.61
C PRO A 283 13.47 -11.02 41.70
N SER A 284 13.29 -10.11 40.74
CA SER A 284 13.96 -8.79 40.69
C SER A 284 13.37 -7.80 41.71
N PRO A 285 14.15 -6.82 42.21
CA PRO A 285 13.66 -5.85 43.18
C PRO A 285 12.76 -4.77 42.54
N PRO A 286 11.87 -4.12 43.31
CA PRO A 286 10.89 -3.16 42.78
C PRO A 286 11.51 -1.81 42.41
N ARG A 287 11.00 -1.20 41.32
CA ARG A 287 11.39 0.14 40.87
C ARG A 287 10.73 1.25 41.72
N PRO A 288 11.39 2.40 41.95
CA PRO A 288 10.83 3.51 42.71
C PRO A 288 9.77 4.29 41.92
N ARG A 289 8.72 4.75 42.63
CA ARG A 289 7.61 5.55 42.10
C ARG A 289 8.07 6.96 41.73
N ARG A 290 7.72 7.42 40.52
CA ARG A 290 7.85 8.83 40.11
C ARG A 290 6.68 9.65 40.66
N THR A 291 7.00 10.76 41.32
CA THR A 291 6.05 11.78 41.77
C THR A 291 5.59 12.65 40.60
N ARG A 292 4.30 12.94 40.53
CA ARG A 292 3.69 13.86 39.54
C ARG A 292 3.98 15.31 39.94
N ARG A 293 4.45 16.13 39.00
CA ARG A 293 4.40 17.60 39.11
C ARG A 293 3.15 18.12 38.39
N PRO A 294 2.46 19.15 38.90
CA PRO A 294 1.32 19.76 38.22
C PRO A 294 1.78 20.75 37.15
N CYS A 295 1.09 20.77 36.00
CA CYS A 295 1.22 21.83 35.00
C CYS A 295 0.32 23.01 35.38
N ALA A 296 0.92 24.19 35.53
CA ALA A 296 0.22 25.45 35.56
C ALA A 296 -0.18 25.85 34.12
N GLY A 297 -1.38 26.41 33.98
CA GLY A 297 -1.97 26.78 32.70
C GLY A 297 -1.34 28.01 32.05
N ALA A 298 -1.58 28.12 30.74
CA ALA A 298 -1.52 29.37 30.01
C ALA A 298 -2.66 29.37 28.98
N THR A 299 -3.58 30.29 29.19
CA THR A 299 -4.65 30.71 28.29
C THR A 299 -4.09 31.52 27.11
N GLY A 300 -4.68 31.37 25.92
CA GLY A 300 -4.68 32.43 24.92
C GLY A 300 -4.76 31.98 23.45
N ALA A 301 -5.85 32.39 22.78
CA ALA A 301 -6.00 32.74 21.36
C ALA A 301 -5.79 31.61 20.32
N THR A 302 -6.52 31.49 19.20
CA THR A 302 -7.56 32.29 18.53
C THR A 302 -8.14 31.40 17.44
N SER A 303 -9.43 31.55 17.17
CA SER A 303 -10.14 30.99 16.02
C SER A 303 -9.59 31.53 14.69
N ALA A 304 -9.30 30.64 13.74
CA ALA A 304 -9.23 30.96 12.32
C ALA A 304 -9.83 29.78 11.54
N GLY A 305 -10.94 30.04 10.86
CA GLY A 305 -11.64 29.06 10.04
C GLY A 305 -10.89 28.76 8.75
N CYS A 306 -10.95 27.50 8.31
CA CYS A 306 -10.68 27.11 6.93
C CYS A 306 -11.91 27.45 6.08
N ALA A 307 -11.67 28.10 4.95
CA ALA A 307 -12.61 28.27 3.87
C ALA A 307 -11.97 27.65 2.61
N CYS A 308 -12.75 26.77 1.98
CA CYS A 308 -12.72 26.26 0.60
C CYS A 308 -11.36 25.90 -0.01
#